data_AF-B5JDU4-F1
#
_entry.id   AF-B5JDU4-F1
#
_cell.length_a   1.000
_cell.length_b   1.000
_cell.length_c   1.000
_cell.angle_alpha   90.00
_cell.angle_beta   90.00
_cell.angle_gamma   90.00
#
_symmetry.space_group_name_H-M   'P 1'
#
loop_
_entity.id
_entity.type
_entity.pdbx_description
1 polymer ?
#
loop_
_entity_poly.entity_id
_entity_poly.type
_entity_poly.pdbx_seq_one_letter_code
_entity_poly.pdbx_strand_id
1 'polypeptide(L)'
;MMDPQKEYTLPVHGIEQTGYKEQFLRQRDADEIAESGLSSGCGDFTSVFIDELKKYGTESIVVEGAEISVRSLQYRYSGHSVVAVPPSDKTDRLILVDPTSGRILDEDWNPQSESFEAYGSTYWIGYMGDIEQYPAHNSKELQELYDQTLKKIPSKILEEKLFEDLKKKLNQSSHTTPASAPR
;
A
#
# COMPACT_ATOMS: atom_id res chain seq x y z
N MET A 1 -14.22 -0.64 -1.39
CA MET A 1 -13.28 0.32 -2.02
C MET A 1 -14.07 1.22 -2.96
N MET A 2 -13.72 2.50 -3.05
CA MET A 2 -14.34 3.47 -3.95
C MET A 2 -14.06 3.12 -5.41
N ASP A 3 -15.10 3.23 -6.24
CA ASP A 3 -15.01 3.27 -7.70
C ASP A 3 -14.38 4.61 -8.16
N PRO A 4 -13.29 4.59 -8.95
CA PRO A 4 -12.62 5.80 -9.44
C PRO A 4 -13.47 6.65 -10.41
N GLN A 5 -14.53 6.11 -11.00
CA GLN A 5 -15.40 6.84 -11.94
C GLN A 5 -16.60 7.50 -11.27
N LYS A 6 -16.74 7.32 -9.95
CA LYS A 6 -17.87 7.83 -9.18
C LYS A 6 -17.41 8.95 -8.25
N GLU A 7 -18.25 9.99 -8.12
CA GLU A 7 -18.09 11.01 -7.09
C GLU A 7 -18.68 10.57 -5.76
N TYR A 8 -18.03 10.97 -4.68
CA TYR A 8 -18.45 10.74 -3.30
C TYR A 8 -18.47 12.07 -2.56
N THR A 9 -19.39 12.21 -1.62
CA THR A 9 -19.40 13.29 -0.63
C THR A 9 -19.09 12.67 0.72
N LEU A 10 -17.96 13.03 1.31
CA LEU A 10 -17.43 12.40 2.52
C LEU A 10 -16.79 13.44 3.45
N PRO A 11 -16.81 13.22 4.77
CA PRO A 11 -16.07 14.04 5.70
C PRO A 11 -14.56 13.87 5.50
N VAL A 12 -13.84 14.99 5.57
CA VAL A 12 -12.39 15.08 5.63
C VAL A 12 -12.07 16.10 6.73
N HIS A 13 -11.51 15.63 7.84
CA HIS A 13 -11.31 16.40 9.07
C HIS A 13 -12.55 17.19 9.50
N GLY A 14 -13.72 16.54 9.45
CA GLY A 14 -15.01 17.10 9.83
C GLY A 14 -15.65 18.06 8.81
N ILE A 15 -15.05 18.26 7.64
CA ILE A 15 -15.60 19.07 6.55
C ILE A 15 -16.07 18.16 5.42
N GLU A 16 -17.32 18.30 5.00
CA GLU A 16 -17.81 17.59 3.81
C GLU A 16 -17.09 18.06 2.54
N GLN A 17 -16.47 17.12 1.84
CA GLN A 17 -15.85 17.34 0.54
C GLN A 17 -16.48 16.42 -0.50
N THR A 18 -16.63 16.94 -1.73
CA THR A 18 -17.10 16.17 -2.87
C THR A 18 -15.99 15.99 -3.89
N GLY A 19 -15.77 14.77 -4.35
CA GLY A 19 -14.79 14.48 -5.38
C GLY A 19 -14.72 13.01 -5.76
N TYR A 20 -13.74 12.66 -6.60
CA TYR A 20 -13.44 11.28 -6.95
C TYR A 20 -12.54 10.63 -5.91
N LYS A 21 -12.32 9.33 -6.04
CA LYS A 21 -11.45 8.52 -5.17
C LYS A 21 -10.12 9.22 -4.82
N GLU A 22 -9.46 9.81 -5.82
CA GLU A 22 -8.14 10.45 -5.67
C GLU A 22 -8.15 11.68 -4.76
N GLN A 23 -9.31 12.34 -4.60
CA GLN A 23 -9.48 13.47 -3.68
C GLN A 23 -9.36 13.03 -2.22
N PHE A 24 -9.74 11.79 -1.90
CA PHE A 24 -9.80 11.30 -0.52
C PHE A 24 -8.55 10.53 -0.07
N LEU A 25 -7.61 10.28 -0.98
CA LEU A 25 -6.38 9.55 -0.67
C LEU A 25 -5.54 10.29 0.36
N ARG A 26 -5.29 9.62 1.50
CA ARG A 26 -4.48 10.11 2.63
C ARG A 26 -5.02 11.37 3.33
N GLN A 27 -6.27 11.75 3.07
CA GLN A 27 -6.86 12.96 3.68
C GLN A 27 -7.76 12.67 4.87
N ARG A 28 -8.32 11.46 4.98
CA ARG A 28 -9.32 11.14 5.99
C ARG A 28 -8.71 10.46 7.19
N ASP A 29 -9.26 10.75 8.36
CA ASP A 29 -8.87 10.11 9.61
C ASP A 29 -9.52 8.71 9.74
N ALA A 30 -9.00 7.87 10.64
CA ALA A 30 -9.45 6.49 10.80
C ALA A 30 -10.95 6.38 11.11
N ASP A 31 -11.47 7.25 11.99
CA ASP A 31 -12.91 7.28 12.33
C ASP A 31 -13.77 7.62 11.11
N GLU A 32 -13.39 8.62 10.31
CA GLU A 32 -14.12 9.02 9.10
C GLU A 32 -14.16 7.90 8.06
N ILE A 33 -13.05 7.17 7.92
CA ILE A 33 -12.96 6.00 7.04
C ILE A 33 -13.88 4.89 7.56
N ALA A 34 -13.82 4.58 8.85
CA ALA A 34 -14.60 3.51 9.47
C ALA A 34 -16.10 3.78 9.42
N GLU A 35 -16.53 5.01 9.74
CA GLU A 35 -17.94 5.43 9.73
C GLU A 35 -18.53 5.39 8.31
N SER A 36 -17.77 5.83 7.30
CA SER A 36 -18.25 5.83 5.91
C SER A 36 -18.34 4.44 5.29
N GLY A 37 -17.57 3.47 5.80
CA GLY A 37 -17.41 2.15 5.18
C GLY A 37 -16.78 2.20 3.77
N LEU A 38 -16.23 3.35 3.37
CA LEU A 38 -15.66 3.58 2.05
C LEU A 38 -14.16 3.85 2.18
N SER A 39 -13.37 3.15 1.38
CA SER A 39 -11.90 3.29 1.33
C SER A 39 -11.44 3.76 -0.05
N SER A 40 -10.53 4.72 -0.06
CA SER A 40 -9.83 5.26 -1.21
C SER A 40 -8.58 4.44 -1.59
N GLY A 41 -8.13 3.50 -0.76
CA GLY A 41 -6.97 2.65 -1.05
C GLY A 41 -6.45 1.86 0.15
N CYS A 42 -5.33 1.15 -0.03
CA CYS A 42 -4.65 0.39 1.03
C CYS A 42 -4.20 1.26 2.21
N GLY A 43 -3.90 2.54 1.95
CA GLY A 43 -3.61 3.52 2.99
C GLY A 43 -4.72 3.68 4.02
N ASP A 44 -5.98 3.70 3.58
CA ASP A 44 -7.13 3.85 4.48
C ASP A 44 -7.30 2.62 5.39
N PHE A 45 -7.09 1.41 4.83
CA PHE A 45 -7.11 0.17 5.62
C PHE A 45 -5.97 0.15 6.65
N THR A 46 -4.79 0.63 6.26
CA THR A 46 -3.65 0.78 7.17
C THR A 46 -3.95 1.75 8.31
N SER A 47 -4.51 2.93 8.01
CA SER A 47 -4.91 3.91 9.03
C SER A 47 -5.93 3.34 10.01
N VAL A 48 -6.99 2.71 9.51
CA VAL A 48 -8.03 2.11 10.37
C VAL A 48 -7.47 0.97 11.22
N PHE A 49 -6.62 0.12 10.64
CA PHE A 49 -6.04 -1.00 11.39
C PHE A 49 -5.11 -0.53 12.51
N ILE A 50 -4.25 0.45 12.24
CA ILE A 50 -3.37 1.03 13.26
C ILE A 50 -4.17 1.70 14.38
N ASP A 51 -5.22 2.46 14.03
CA ASP A 51 -6.09 3.08 15.03
C ASP A 51 -6.75 2.03 15.95
N GLU A 52 -7.22 0.92 15.38
CA GLU A 52 -7.79 -0.17 16.17
C GLU A 52 -6.74 -0.84 17.06
N LEU A 53 -5.53 -1.11 16.57
CA LEU A 53 -4.43 -1.66 17.38
C LEU A 53 -4.07 -0.74 18.56
N LYS A 54 -4.06 0.58 18.35
CA LYS A 54 -3.80 1.57 19.39
C LYS A 54 -4.86 1.52 20.50
N LYS A 55 -6.13 1.28 20.18
CA LYS A 55 -7.20 1.10 21.19
C LYS A 55 -6.96 -0.11 22.10
N TYR A 56 -6.25 -1.13 21.61
CA TYR A 56 -5.82 -2.29 22.40
C TYR A 56 -4.41 -2.15 23.00
N GLY A 57 -3.79 -0.97 22.90
CA GLY A 57 -2.45 -0.71 23.44
C GLY A 57 -1.34 -1.47 22.71
N THR A 58 -1.55 -1.82 21.44
CA THR A 58 -0.54 -2.46 20.59
C THR A 58 0.18 -1.40 19.76
N GLU A 59 1.50 -1.31 19.93
CA GLU A 59 2.35 -0.48 19.07
C GLU A 59 2.43 -1.10 17.67
N SER A 60 2.52 -0.27 16.63
CA SER A 60 2.56 -0.73 15.25
C SER A 60 3.19 0.33 14.35
N ILE A 61 3.83 -0.11 13.27
CA ILE A 61 4.58 0.75 12.36
C ILE A 61 3.94 0.68 10.97
N VAL A 62 3.74 1.83 10.34
CA VAL A 62 3.36 1.90 8.92
C VAL A 62 4.59 1.55 8.09
N VAL A 63 4.41 0.69 7.10
CA VAL A 63 5.42 0.43 6.07
C VAL A 63 4.79 0.77 4.71
N GLU A 64 5.31 1.80 4.07
CA GLU A 64 4.87 2.24 2.75
C GLU A 64 5.94 1.93 1.72
N GLY A 65 5.56 1.23 0.65
CA GLY A 65 6.47 0.91 -0.44
C GLY A 65 5.96 1.35 -1.80
N ALA A 66 6.88 1.81 -2.66
CA ALA A 66 6.62 2.00 -4.08
C ALA A 66 6.84 0.69 -4.82
N GLU A 67 5.89 0.29 -5.66
CA GLU A 67 6.00 -0.96 -6.42
C GLU A 67 7.14 -0.85 -7.44
N ILE A 68 8.02 -1.85 -7.52
CA ILE A 68 9.02 -1.95 -8.58
C ILE A 68 8.36 -2.55 -9.83
N SER A 69 7.77 -1.71 -10.67
CA SER A 69 7.14 -2.12 -11.93
C SER A 69 7.29 -1.06 -13.01
N VAL A 70 7.16 -1.47 -14.28
CA VAL A 70 7.14 -0.54 -15.43
C VAL A 70 6.03 0.50 -15.27
N ARG A 71 4.88 0.09 -14.72
CA ARG A 71 3.74 0.99 -14.47
C ARG A 71 4.11 2.06 -13.43
N SER A 72 4.76 1.67 -12.33
CA SER A 72 5.22 2.63 -11.32
C SER A 72 6.21 3.63 -11.89
N LEU A 73 7.12 3.19 -12.76
CA LEU A 73 8.09 4.08 -13.39
C LEU A 73 7.44 5.06 -14.38
N GLN A 74 6.40 4.63 -15.09
CA GLN A 74 5.69 5.46 -16.06
C GLN A 74 4.74 6.46 -15.41
N TYR A 75 3.94 6.01 -14.45
CA TYR A 75 2.83 6.79 -13.88
C TYR A 75 3.13 7.34 -12.49
N ARG A 76 4.19 6.85 -11.83
CA ARG A 76 4.60 7.23 -10.46
C ARG A 76 3.50 7.03 -9.44
N TYR A 77 2.60 6.11 -9.73
CA TYR A 77 1.35 5.93 -9.01
C TYR A 77 1.03 4.45 -8.86
N SER A 78 1.89 3.77 -8.12
CA SER A 78 1.70 2.39 -7.68
C SER A 78 2.56 2.15 -6.46
N GLY A 79 1.90 1.84 -5.36
CA GLY A 79 2.53 1.54 -4.08
C GLY A 79 1.56 0.77 -3.20
N HIS A 80 2.05 0.38 -2.04
CA HIS A 80 1.29 -0.41 -1.09
C HIS A 80 1.66 -0.05 0.33
N SER A 81 0.63 0.03 1.17
CA SER A 81 0.73 0.35 2.58
C SER A 81 0.39 -0.91 3.37
N VAL A 82 1.28 -1.28 4.27
CA VAL A 82 1.16 -2.45 5.16
C VAL A 82 1.58 -2.05 6.57
N VAL A 83 1.37 -2.93 7.53
CA VAL A 83 1.61 -2.64 8.94
C VAL A 83 2.53 -3.69 9.54
N ALA A 84 3.62 -3.25 10.15
CA ALA A 84 4.47 -4.11 10.97
C ALA A 84 3.97 -4.06 12.42
N VAL A 85 3.65 -5.23 12.98
CA VAL A 85 3.12 -5.38 14.34
C VAL A 85 4.02 -6.29 15.18
N PRO A 86 4.24 -5.99 16.46
CA PRO A 86 4.92 -6.90 17.36
C PRO A 86 4.01 -8.12 17.61
N PRO A 87 4.57 -9.33 17.73
CA PRO A 87 3.82 -10.51 18.12
C PRO A 87 3.38 -10.43 19.58
N SER A 88 2.27 -11.11 19.88
CA SER A 88 1.73 -11.20 21.25
C SER A 88 2.68 -11.86 22.26
N ASP A 89 3.69 -12.59 21.81
CA ASP A 89 4.65 -13.33 22.64
C ASP A 89 5.83 -12.48 23.16
N LYS A 90 5.83 -11.16 22.92
CA LYS A 90 6.85 -10.20 23.40
C LYS A 90 8.28 -10.54 22.96
N THR A 91 8.42 -11.00 21.72
CA THR A 91 9.72 -11.13 21.04
C THR A 91 10.06 -9.85 20.27
N ASP A 92 11.34 -9.64 19.94
CA ASP A 92 11.81 -8.46 19.18
C ASP A 92 11.52 -8.56 17.66
N ARG A 93 10.82 -9.61 17.22
CA ARG A 93 10.44 -9.78 15.81
C ARG A 93 9.21 -8.93 15.47
N LEU A 94 9.03 -8.62 14.19
CA LEU A 94 7.83 -7.96 13.69
C LEU A 94 7.11 -8.87 12.70
N ILE A 95 5.78 -8.82 12.70
CA ILE A 95 4.94 -9.48 11.71
C ILE A 95 4.49 -8.41 10.72
N LEU A 96 4.76 -8.61 9.44
CA LEU A 96 4.27 -7.73 8.38
C LEU A 96 2.88 -8.20 7.96
N VAL A 97 1.88 -7.36 8.16
CA VAL A 97 0.47 -7.64 7.87
C VAL A 97 -0.04 -6.67 6.82
N ASP A 98 -0.83 -7.16 5.87
CA ASP A 98 -1.59 -6.33 4.94
C ASP A 98 -3.06 -6.25 5.36
N PRO A 99 -3.50 -5.12 5.95
CA PRO A 99 -4.89 -4.95 6.37
C PRO A 99 -5.87 -4.88 5.20
N THR A 100 -5.40 -4.55 3.99
CA THR A 100 -6.23 -4.46 2.79
C THR A 100 -6.80 -5.83 2.39
N SER A 101 -6.03 -6.90 2.62
CA SER A 101 -6.46 -8.27 2.31
C SER A 101 -6.70 -9.14 3.55
N GLY A 102 -6.31 -8.66 4.73
CA GLY A 102 -6.35 -9.42 5.98
C GLY A 102 -5.33 -10.58 6.01
N ARG A 103 -4.17 -10.41 5.37
CA ARG A 103 -3.14 -11.45 5.29
C ARG A 103 -1.87 -11.05 6.02
N ILE A 104 -1.19 -12.05 6.58
CA ILE A 104 0.20 -11.93 6.98
C ILE A 104 1.06 -12.10 5.73
N LEU A 105 1.96 -11.16 5.49
CA LEU A 105 2.93 -11.19 4.40
C LEU A 105 4.24 -11.85 4.85
N ASP A 106 4.66 -11.59 6.09
CA ASP A 106 5.88 -12.13 6.68
C ASP A 106 5.73 -12.25 8.21
N GLU A 107 6.00 -13.43 8.77
CA GLU A 107 5.87 -13.73 10.21
C GLU A 107 7.12 -13.37 11.03
N ASP A 108 8.23 -13.11 10.34
CA ASP A 108 9.54 -12.81 10.94
C ASP A 108 10.21 -11.66 10.18
N TRP A 109 9.44 -10.59 9.97
CA TRP A 109 9.85 -9.45 9.17
C TRP A 109 10.98 -8.67 9.85
N ASN A 110 12.05 -8.45 9.09
CA ASN A 110 13.20 -7.69 9.54
C ASN A 110 12.97 -6.18 9.30
N PRO A 111 13.00 -5.31 10.35
CA PRO A 111 12.86 -3.86 10.19
C PRO A 111 14.03 -3.21 9.43
N GLN A 112 15.13 -3.91 9.20
CA GLN A 112 16.23 -3.44 8.33
C GLN A 112 16.01 -3.78 6.84
N SER A 113 14.87 -4.38 6.49
CA SER A 113 14.54 -4.68 5.10
C SER A 113 14.34 -3.38 4.32
N GLU A 114 14.89 -3.31 3.11
CA GLU A 114 14.68 -2.18 2.20
C GLU A 114 13.45 -2.37 1.30
N SER A 115 12.89 -3.59 1.28
CA SER A 115 11.73 -3.95 0.47
C SER A 115 10.87 -5.01 1.16
N PHE A 116 9.66 -5.18 0.63
CA PHE A 116 8.77 -6.30 0.96
C PHE A 116 8.09 -6.83 -0.30
N GLU A 117 7.62 -8.07 -0.24
CA GLU A 117 6.86 -8.71 -1.32
C GLU A 117 5.37 -8.75 -0.96
N ALA A 118 4.50 -8.35 -1.87
CA ALA A 118 3.06 -8.53 -1.73
C ALA A 118 2.44 -8.89 -3.09
N TYR A 119 1.60 -9.92 -3.10
CA TYR A 119 0.87 -10.37 -4.31
C TYR A 119 1.74 -10.62 -5.56
N GLY A 120 2.98 -11.03 -5.35
CA GLY A 120 3.93 -11.34 -6.43
C GLY A 120 4.71 -10.12 -6.96
N SER A 121 4.47 -8.93 -6.40
CA SER A 121 5.22 -7.70 -6.67
C SER A 121 6.17 -7.36 -5.52
N THR A 122 7.32 -6.80 -5.87
CA THR A 122 8.29 -6.23 -4.93
C THR A 122 7.97 -4.75 -4.71
N TYR A 123 7.97 -4.31 -3.46
CA TYR A 123 7.77 -2.91 -3.07
C TYR A 123 9.01 -2.42 -2.34
N TRP A 124 9.62 -1.33 -2.84
CA TRP A 124 10.75 -0.68 -2.17
C TRP A 124 10.24 0.29 -1.12
N ILE A 125 10.75 0.20 0.10
CA ILE A 125 10.24 0.95 1.25
C ILE A 125 10.67 2.40 1.15
N GLY A 126 9.67 3.28 1.09
CA GLY A 126 9.83 4.73 1.06
C GLY A 126 9.66 5.37 2.43
N TYR A 127 8.85 4.73 3.27
CA TYR A 127 8.56 5.18 4.63
C TYR A 127 8.35 3.97 5.56
N MET A 128 8.94 4.07 6.74
CA MET A 128 8.72 3.14 7.85
C MET A 128 8.73 3.94 9.15
N GLY A 129 7.59 4.01 9.85
CA GLY A 129 7.47 4.79 11.07
C GLY A 129 6.04 4.93 11.60
N ASP A 130 5.88 5.78 12.60
CA ASP A 130 4.59 6.10 13.22
C ASP A 130 3.64 6.77 12.22
N ILE A 131 2.37 6.36 12.17
CA ILE A 131 1.38 6.97 11.27
C ILE A 131 1.27 8.50 11.46
N GLU A 132 1.47 9.00 12.67
CA GLU A 132 1.48 10.44 12.99
C GLU A 132 2.62 11.22 12.33
N GLN A 133 3.72 10.53 11.97
CA GLN A 133 4.88 11.11 11.29
C GLN A 133 4.88 10.80 9.79
N TYR A 134 3.79 10.24 9.26
CA TYR A 134 3.69 9.87 7.86
C TYR A 134 3.73 11.12 6.97
N PRO A 135 4.57 11.16 5.91
CA PRO A 135 4.90 12.43 5.23
C PRO A 135 3.92 12.84 4.12
N ALA A 136 2.93 12.00 3.77
CA ALA A 136 2.04 12.25 2.64
C ALA A 136 0.57 12.29 3.08
N HIS A 137 -0.06 13.45 2.92
CA HIS A 137 -1.42 13.76 3.39
C HIS A 137 -2.39 14.06 2.24
N ASN A 138 -1.97 13.83 1.00
CA ASN A 138 -2.83 13.91 -0.18
C ASN A 138 -2.25 13.08 -1.34
N SER A 139 -3.01 12.95 -2.44
CA SER A 139 -2.60 12.18 -3.61
C SER A 139 -1.33 12.68 -4.29
N LYS A 140 -1.08 14.00 -4.28
CA LYS A 140 0.11 14.61 -4.87
C LYS A 140 1.36 14.27 -4.04
N GLU A 141 1.29 14.47 -2.73
CA GLU A 141 2.40 14.13 -1.82
C GLU A 141 2.70 12.63 -1.82
N LEU A 142 1.68 11.78 -1.95
CA LEU A 142 1.86 10.34 -2.10
C LEU A 142 2.61 10.00 -3.39
N GLN A 143 2.28 10.66 -4.50
CA GLN A 143 2.99 10.51 -5.77
C GLN A 143 4.45 10.96 -5.66
N GLU A 144 4.71 12.06 -4.95
CA GLU A 144 6.06 12.57 -4.70
C GLU A 144 6.88 11.60 -3.82
N LEU A 145 6.26 11.02 -2.78
CA LEU A 145 6.88 9.99 -1.95
C LEU A 145 7.29 8.78 -2.81
N TYR A 146 6.40 8.28 -3.67
CA TYR A 146 6.72 7.16 -4.56
C TYR A 146 7.83 7.49 -5.56
N ASP A 147 7.80 8.68 -6.18
CA ASP A 147 8.87 9.12 -7.10
C ASP A 147 10.24 9.20 -6.39
N GLN A 148 10.28 9.75 -5.17
CA GLN A 148 11.51 9.80 -4.37
C GLN A 148 11.99 8.40 -3.97
N THR A 149 11.06 7.51 -3.64
CA THR A 149 11.36 6.12 -3.25
C THR A 149 11.99 5.36 -4.41
N LEU A 150 11.40 5.44 -5.60
CA LEU A 150 11.91 4.77 -6.80
C LEU A 150 13.31 5.26 -7.19
N LYS A 151 13.61 6.55 -6.96
CA LYS A 151 14.94 7.14 -7.23
C LYS A 151 16.04 6.65 -6.29
N LYS A 152 15.69 6.13 -5.11
CA LYS A 152 16.66 5.60 -4.13
C LYS A 152 17.08 4.16 -4.41
N ILE A 153 16.37 3.46 -5.29
CA ILE A 153 16.64 2.06 -5.60
C ILE A 153 17.98 1.94 -6.35
N PRO A 154 18.93 1.12 -5.87
CA PRO A 154 20.15 0.84 -6.62
C PRO A 154 19.84 0.30 -8.01
N SER A 155 20.49 0.83 -9.05
CA SER A 155 20.16 0.51 -10.46
C SER A 155 20.16 -0.99 -10.75
N LYS A 156 21.13 -1.72 -10.20
CA LYS A 156 21.22 -3.18 -10.36
C LYS A 156 19.99 -3.90 -9.79
N ILE A 157 19.51 -3.48 -8.61
CA ILE A 157 18.32 -4.05 -7.98
C ILE A 157 17.08 -3.71 -8.81
N LEU A 158 16.97 -2.46 -9.25
CA LEU A 158 15.86 -2.00 -10.09
C LEU A 158 15.77 -2.82 -11.38
N GLU A 159 16.89 -2.99 -12.10
CA GLU A 159 16.96 -3.77 -13.34
C GLU A 159 16.56 -5.24 -13.11
N GLU A 160 17.13 -5.88 -12.09
CA GLU A 160 16.84 -7.28 -11.75
C GLU A 160 15.35 -7.49 -11.47
N LYS A 161 14.77 -6.65 -10.61
CA LYS A 161 13.36 -6.76 -10.20
C LYS A 161 12.38 -6.45 -11.34
N LEU A 162 12.67 -5.46 -12.17
CA LEU A 162 11.86 -5.20 -13.37
C LEU A 162 11.88 -6.39 -14.33
N PHE A 163 13.02 -7.04 -14.51
CA PHE A 163 13.14 -8.19 -15.40
C PHE A 163 12.40 -9.42 -14.83
N GLU A 164 12.46 -9.64 -13.51
CA GLU A 164 11.67 -10.67 -12.82
C GLU A 164 10.16 -10.44 -12.99
N ASP A 165 9.68 -9.21 -12.77
CA ASP A 165 8.27 -8.83 -12.94
C ASP A 165 7.78 -9.09 -14.37
N LEU A 166 8.57 -8.65 -15.37
CA LEU A 166 8.25 -8.88 -16.78
C LEU A 166 8.17 -10.38 -17.12
N LYS A 167 9.12 -11.19 -16.64
CA LYS A 167 9.09 -12.65 -16.83
C LYS A 167 7.84 -13.29 -16.23
N LYS A 168 7.48 -12.91 -14.99
CA LYS A 168 6.28 -13.43 -14.33
C LYS A 168 5.03 -13.13 -15.16
N LYS A 169 4.88 -11.90 -15.66
CA LYS A 169 3.73 -11.46 -16.48
C LYS A 169 3.66 -12.19 -17.82
N LEU A 170 4.80 -12.39 -18.50
CA LEU A 170 4.86 -13.16 -19.74
C LEU A 170 4.43 -14.63 -19.54
N ASN A 171 4.88 -15.26 -18.46
CA ASN A 171 4.52 -16.64 -18.14
C ASN A 171 3.03 -16.78 -17.74
N GLN A 172 2.43 -15.75 -17.14
CA GLN A 172 0.99 -15.75 -16.85
C GLN A 172 0.14 -15.57 -18.12
N SER A 173 0.58 -14.74 -19.08
CA SER A 173 -0.13 -14.54 -20.36
C SER A 173 -0.12 -15.75 -21.29
N SER A 174 0.83 -16.69 -21.12
CA SER A 174 0.95 -17.90 -21.94
C SER A 174 0.04 -19.05 -21.47
N HIS A 175 -0.65 -18.88 -20.34
CA HIS A 175 -1.62 -19.85 -19.81
C HIS A 175 -3.09 -19.47 -20.04
N THR A 176 -3.38 -18.32 -20.67
CA THR A 176 -4.73 -17.97 -21.13
C THR A 176 -4.91 -18.32 -22.61
N THR A 177 -5.35 -19.56 -22.88
CA THR A 177 -5.88 -19.92 -24.21
C THR A 177 -7.23 -19.22 -24.41
N PRO A 178 -7.52 -18.59 -25.57
CA PRO A 178 -8.85 -18.06 -25.82
C PRO A 178 -9.85 -19.23 -25.88
N ALA A 179 -10.93 -19.13 -25.09
CA ALA A 179 -12.08 -19.99 -25.25
C ALA A 179 -12.56 -19.89 -26.70
N SER A 180 -12.64 -21.05 -27.36
CA SER A 180 -13.13 -21.23 -28.71
C SER A 180 -14.43 -20.45 -28.96
N ALA A 181 -14.43 -19.63 -30.01
CA ALA A 181 -15.63 -18.96 -30.50
C ALA A 181 -16.73 -19.99 -30.83
N PRO A 182 -18.01 -19.73 -30.49
CA PRO A 182 -19.11 -20.60 -30.88
C PRO A 182 -19.30 -20.52 -32.40
N ARG A 183 -19.51 -21.68 -33.02
CA ARG A 183 -19.94 -21.82 -34.42
C ARG A 183 -21.40 -21.47 -34.58
#